data_AF-A0A2A4Z0J5-F1
#
_entry.id   AF-A0A2A4Z0J5-F1
#
_cell.length_a   1.000
_cell.length_b   1.000
_cell.length_c   1.000
_cell.angle_alpha   90.00
_cell.angle_beta   90.00
_cell.angle_gamma   90.00
#
_symmetry.space_group_name_H-M   'P 1'
#
loop_
_entity.id
_entity.type
_entity.pdbx_description
1 polymer ?
#
loop_
_entity_poly.entity_id
_entity_poly.type
_entity_poly.pdbx_seq_one_letter_code
_entity_poly.pdbx_strand_id
1 'polypeptide(L)'
;MKPRFLNIRYSVWLIMPLIVYGLYLVLGLPHVIWSRTWIDAGQGLDPFASRHYTQCSYVGYYGSKSIAAINGKCRLVIFYKQEDM
;
A
#
# COMPACT_ATOMS: atom_id res chain seq x y z
N MET A 1 10.29 46.44 22.12
CA MET A 1 10.55 45.00 22.34
C MET A 1 10.04 44.24 21.13
N LYS A 2 10.93 43.65 20.33
CA LYS A 2 10.56 42.96 19.09
C LYS A 2 10.39 41.47 19.42
N PRO A 3 9.16 40.93 19.45
CA PRO A 3 8.96 39.56 19.87
C PRO A 3 9.65 38.60 18.89
N ARG A 4 10.67 37.86 19.37
CA ARG A 4 11.28 36.74 18.63
C ARG A 4 10.43 35.49 18.85
N PHE A 5 9.19 35.46 18.34
CA PHE A 5 8.25 34.35 18.56
C PHE A 5 8.36 33.18 17.59
N LEU A 6 9.34 33.15 16.68
CA LEU A 6 9.45 32.05 15.71
C LEU A 6 10.85 31.45 15.69
N ASN A 7 11.18 30.70 16.74
CA ASN A 7 12.30 29.76 16.67
C ASN A 7 11.84 28.54 15.86
N ILE A 8 12.20 28.49 14.57
CA ILE A 8 11.91 27.39 13.61
C ILE A 8 12.18 25.99 14.19
N ARG A 9 13.11 25.86 15.14
CA ARG A 9 13.42 24.61 15.85
C ARG A 9 12.22 23.98 16.56
N TYR A 10 11.30 24.77 17.12
CA TYR A 10 10.10 24.22 17.78
C TYR A 10 9.05 23.73 16.78
N SER A 11 9.10 24.21 15.53
CA SER A 11 8.18 23.80 14.45
C SER A 11 8.63 22.55 13.72
N VAL A 12 9.87 22.07 13.91
CA VAL A 12 10.38 20.85 13.26
C VAL A 12 9.53 19.64 13.62
N TRP A 13 9.04 19.57 14.86
CA TRP A 13 8.15 18.47 15.27
C TRP A 13 6.77 18.53 14.61
N LEU A 14 6.30 19.70 14.16
CA LEU A 14 5.06 19.85 13.39
C LEU A 14 5.22 19.44 11.92
N ILE A 15 6.44 19.52 11.39
CA ILE A 15 6.73 19.11 10.01
C ILE A 15 6.55 17.59 9.86
N MET A 16 6.89 16.79 10.87
CA MET A 16 6.77 15.33 10.82
C MET A 16 5.32 14.84 10.62
N PRO A 17 4.32 15.22 11.45
CA PRO A 17 2.92 14.85 11.22
C PRO A 17 2.37 15.46 9.93
N LEU A 18 2.83 16.66 9.53
CA LEU A 18 2.44 17.26 8.27
C LEU A 18 2.89 16.41 7.07
N ILE A 19 4.12 15.91 7.09
CA ILE A 19 4.65 15.01 6.06
C ILE A 19 3.87 13.70 6.04
N VAL A 20 3.64 13.08 7.21
CA VAL A 20 2.87 11.83 7.30
C VAL A 20 1.46 12.00 6.76
N TYR A 21 0.80 13.11 7.12
CA TYR A 21 -0.53 13.45 6.62
C TYR A 21 -0.52 13.72 5.12
N GLY A 22 0.51 14.41 4.60
CA GLY A 22 0.70 14.63 3.17
C GLY A 22 0.89 13.31 2.40
N LEU A 23 1.69 12.38 2.93
CA LEU A 23 1.87 11.04 2.36
C LEU A 23 0.56 10.25 2.34
N TYR A 24 -0.22 10.34 3.41
CA TYR A 24 -1.57 9.75 3.47
C TYR A 24 -2.49 10.33 2.38
N LEU A 25 -2.49 11.65 2.17
CA LEU A 25 -3.31 12.29 1.13
C LEU A 25 -2.88 11.93 -0.29
N VAL A 26 -1.59 11.66 -0.53
CA VAL A 26 -1.07 11.35 -1.87
C VAL A 26 -1.16 9.86 -2.18
N LEU A 27 -0.74 9.00 -1.25
CA LEU A 27 -0.61 7.56 -1.47
C LEU A 27 -1.82 6.76 -0.95
N GLY A 28 -2.54 7.29 0.05
CA GLY A 28 -3.59 6.56 0.76
C GLY A 28 -3.02 5.63 1.84
N LEU A 29 -3.81 4.63 2.22
CA LEU A 29 -3.44 3.67 3.27
C LEU A 29 -2.85 2.38 2.70
N PRO A 30 -1.96 1.70 3.45
CA PRO A 30 -1.44 0.41 3.05
C PRO A 30 -2.54 -0.65 3.07
N HIS A 31 -2.59 -1.44 2.01
CA HIS A 31 -3.41 -2.65 1.85
C HIS A 31 -2.47 -3.83 1.64
N VAL A 32 -2.67 -4.88 2.42
CA VAL A 32 -1.80 -6.06 2.45
C VAL A 32 -2.45 -7.17 1.63
N ILE A 33 -1.63 -7.98 0.96
CA ILE A 33 -2.12 -9.10 0.17
C ILE A 33 -2.88 -10.10 1.04
N TRP A 34 -4.11 -10.40 0.61
CA TRP A 34 -5.02 -11.33 1.28
C TRP A 34 -5.09 -12.67 0.56
N SER A 35 -5.46 -12.63 -0.73
CA SER A 35 -5.57 -13.83 -1.55
C SER A 35 -4.98 -13.60 -2.95
N ARG A 36 -4.64 -14.70 -3.61
CA ARG A 36 -4.05 -14.70 -4.96
C ARG A 36 -4.72 -15.80 -5.75
N THR A 37 -5.03 -15.54 -7.00
CA THR A 37 -5.41 -16.58 -7.95
C THR A 37 -4.25 -16.79 -8.92
N TRP A 38 -4.02 -18.05 -9.28
CA TRP A 38 -2.98 -18.45 -10.21
C TRP A 38 -3.53 -19.50 -11.16
N ILE A 39 -2.93 -19.58 -12.34
CA ILE A 39 -3.21 -20.67 -13.27
C ILE A 39 -2.28 -21.82 -12.89
N ASP A 40 -2.84 -22.98 -12.57
CA ASP A 40 -2.05 -24.19 -12.43
C ASP A 40 -1.91 -24.86 -13.80
N ALA A 41 -0.68 -24.95 -14.32
CA ALA A 41 -0.41 -25.66 -15.57
C ALA A 41 -0.42 -27.19 -15.34
N GLY A 42 -1.42 -27.71 -14.62
CA GLY A 42 -1.51 -29.10 -14.18
C GLY A 42 -0.58 -29.47 -13.02
N GLN A 43 0.02 -28.49 -12.33
CA GLN A 43 0.96 -28.72 -11.22
C GLN A 43 0.32 -28.69 -9.83
N GLY A 44 -0.99 -28.43 -9.73
CA GLY A 44 -1.75 -28.52 -8.49
C GLY A 44 -1.17 -27.66 -7.35
N LEU A 45 -0.94 -28.30 -6.20
CA LEU A 45 -0.47 -27.67 -4.96
C LEU A 45 1.06 -27.76 -4.75
N ASP A 46 1.84 -28.18 -5.75
CA ASP A 46 3.30 -28.25 -5.64
C ASP A 46 3.88 -26.88 -5.19
N PRO A 47 4.60 -26.80 -4.06
CA PRO A 47 5.17 -25.56 -3.56
C PRO A 47 6.43 -25.10 -4.33
N PHE A 48 7.06 -26.00 -5.11
CA PHE A 48 8.27 -25.69 -5.89
C PHE A 48 7.97 -25.30 -7.34
N ALA A 49 6.73 -25.49 -7.80
CA ALA A 49 6.26 -25.08 -9.11
C ALA A 49 6.27 -23.55 -9.29
N SER A 50 6.69 -23.07 -10.46
CA SER A 50 6.65 -21.65 -10.80
C SER A 50 5.20 -21.18 -11.01
N ARG A 51 4.57 -20.60 -9.98
CA ARG A 51 3.20 -20.09 -10.05
C ARG A 51 3.13 -18.78 -10.83
N HIS A 52 2.26 -18.74 -11.83
CA HIS A 52 1.88 -17.50 -12.53
C HIS A 52 0.58 -16.98 -11.93
N TYR A 53 0.69 -15.92 -11.12
CA TYR A 53 -0.47 -15.26 -10.54
C TYR A 53 -1.20 -14.44 -11.61
N THR A 54 -2.53 -14.45 -11.58
CA THR A 54 -3.38 -13.68 -12.50
C THR A 54 -4.12 -12.56 -11.80
N GLN A 55 -4.61 -12.82 -10.58
CA GLN A 55 -5.29 -11.82 -9.76
C GLN A 55 -4.73 -11.82 -8.33
N CYS A 56 -4.66 -10.62 -7.77
CA CYS A 56 -4.14 -10.34 -6.45
C CYS A 56 -5.19 -9.55 -5.69
N SER A 57 -5.70 -10.08 -4.58
CA SER A 57 -6.63 -9.38 -3.70
C SER A 57 -5.90 -8.85 -2.48
N TYR A 58 -6.15 -7.59 -2.16
CA TYR A 58 -5.54 -6.88 -1.04
C TYR A 58 -6.62 -6.41 -0.09
N VAL A 59 -6.35 -6.48 1.21
CA VAL A 59 -7.26 -6.02 2.25
C VAL A 59 -6.56 -4.94 3.08
N GLY A 60 -7.33 -3.94 3.48
CA GLY A 60 -6.87 -2.88 4.34
C GLY A 60 -8.05 -2.17 4.98
N TYR A 61 -7.77 -1.00 5.58
CA TYR A 61 -8.75 -0.28 6.36
C TYR A 61 -10.01 0.12 5.56
N TYR A 62 -9.85 0.41 4.27
CA TYR A 62 -10.97 0.82 3.40
C TYR A 62 -11.77 -0.35 2.82
N GLY A 63 -11.30 -1.60 2.98
CA GLY A 63 -11.94 -2.79 2.42
C GLY A 63 -10.98 -3.68 1.62
N SER A 64 -11.55 -4.46 0.70
CA SER A 64 -10.80 -5.39 -0.15
C SER A 64 -10.82 -4.97 -1.62
N LYS A 65 -9.66 -4.95 -2.27
CA LYS A 65 -9.52 -4.61 -3.68
C LYS A 65 -8.75 -5.68 -4.44
N SER A 66 -9.25 -6.05 -5.62
CA SER A 66 -8.60 -7.04 -6.49
C SER A 66 -8.03 -6.39 -7.73
N ILE A 67 -6.75 -6.64 -8.00
CA ILE A 67 -6.04 -6.14 -9.17
C ILE A 67 -5.38 -7.29 -9.94
N ALA A 68 -5.19 -7.10 -11.25
CA ALA A 68 -4.44 -8.05 -12.05
C ALA A 68 -2.97 -8.10 -11.60
N ALA A 69 -2.38 -9.29 -11.64
CA ALA A 69 -0.96 -9.47 -11.39
C ALA A 69 -0.13 -8.79 -12.48
N ILE A 70 0.99 -8.18 -12.09
CA ILE A 70 1.91 -7.53 -13.03
C ILE A 70 3.08 -8.48 -13.24
N ASN A 71 3.31 -8.89 -14.49
CA ASN A 71 4.33 -9.88 -14.86
C ASN A 71 4.20 -11.20 -14.08
N GLY A 72 2.95 -11.66 -13.88
CA GLY A 72 2.67 -12.90 -13.15
C GLY A 72 2.97 -12.84 -11.65
N LYS A 73 3.24 -11.64 -11.10
CA LYS A 73 3.60 -11.42 -9.69
C LYS A 73 2.64 -10.45 -9.01
N CYS A 74 2.40 -10.70 -7.73
CA CYS A 74 1.67 -9.80 -6.85
C CYS A 74 2.65 -9.04 -5.95
N ARG A 75 2.39 -7.75 -5.71
CA ARG A 75 3.09 -7.01 -4.67
C ARG A 75 2.58 -7.47 -3.30
N LEU A 76 3.40 -7.32 -2.26
CA LEU A 76 2.98 -7.67 -0.89
C LEU A 76 2.05 -6.61 -0.30
N VAL A 77 2.39 -5.34 -0.54
CA VAL A 77 1.67 -4.17 -0.04
C VAL A 77 1.47 -3.21 -1.19
N ILE A 78 0.30 -2.61 -1.24
CA ILE A 78 -0.05 -1.53 -2.16
C ILE A 78 -0.76 -0.42 -1.37
N PHE A 79 -0.70 0.80 -1.88
CA PHE A 79 -1.35 1.94 -1.25
C PHE A 79 -2.51 2.38 -2.13
N TYR A 80 -3.67 2.57 -1.51
CA TYR A 80 -4.87 3.07 -2.17
C TYR A 80 -5.61 4.03 -1.27
N LYS A 81 -6.29 4.98 -1.88
CA LYS A 81 -7.26 5.84 -1.22
C LYS A 81 -8.63 5.20 -1.27
N GLN A 82 -9.52 5.66 -0.41
CA GLN A 82 -10.91 5.19 -0.37
C GLN A 82 -11.66 5.44 -1.69
N GLU A 83 -11.34 6.53 -2.38
CA GLU A 83 -11.90 6.88 -3.70
C GLU A 83 -11.47 5.94 -4.84
N ASP A 84 -10.39 5.18 -4.65
CA ASP A 84 -9.89 4.24 -5.65
C ASP A 84 -10.51 2.83 -5.51
N MET A 85 -11.37 2.59 -4.51
CA MET A 85 -11.97 1.27 -4.25
C MET A 85 -13.19 0.96 -5.10
#